data_AF-A0A7I7LDV3-F1
#
_entry.id   AF-A0A7I7LDV3-F1
#
_cell.length_a   1.000
_cell.length_b   1.000
_cell.length_c   1.000
_cell.angle_alpha   90.00
_cell.angle_beta   90.00
_cell.angle_gamma   90.00
#
_symmetry.space_group_name_H-M   'P 1'
#
loop_
_entity.id
_entity.type
_entity.pdbx_description
1 polymer ?
#
loop_
_entity_poly.entity_id
_entity_poly.type
_entity_poly.pdbx_seq_one_letter_code
_entity_poly.pdbx_strand_id
1 'polypeptide(L)'
;MWEKTALIIAYDEHGGFFDHVTPPTPPEGTPGEWIPPTVDINRVDGSGGIRGPIGLGYRVPCFVISPYSRGGLLAHERFNHTSQLQLIGKRFGVPVPNLTPWRASVTGDMTSAFNFAVPPNPSPPNLDHPAKQLPKLINCVPNAVLGFLNEGLPYRVPYPQTTPTQESGPVRGVPSGIC
;
A
#
# COMPACT_ATOMS: atom_id res chain seq x y z
N MET A 1 -9.32 -24.79 -4.43
CA MET A 1 -8.28 -24.14 -3.61
C MET A 1 -8.42 -22.62 -3.68
N TRP A 2 -8.27 -22.01 -4.86
CA TRP A 2 -8.32 -20.54 -5.07
C TRP A 2 -9.50 -19.82 -4.40
N GLU A 3 -10.72 -20.34 -4.50
CA GLU A 3 -11.95 -19.77 -3.90
C GLU A 3 -11.84 -19.46 -2.39
N LYS A 4 -10.93 -20.13 -1.69
CA LYS A 4 -10.71 -20.01 -0.24
C LYS A 4 -9.33 -19.47 0.10
N THR A 5 -8.64 -18.83 -0.85
CA THR A 5 -7.24 -18.37 -0.69
C THR A 5 -7.15 -16.85 -0.73
N ALA A 6 -6.23 -16.30 0.05
CA ALA A 6 -5.72 -14.95 -0.10
C ALA A 6 -4.21 -15.03 -0.28
N LEU A 7 -3.69 -14.41 -1.34
CA LEU A 7 -2.26 -14.20 -1.56
C LEU A 7 -1.94 -12.76 -1.16
N ILE A 8 -1.01 -12.61 -0.21
CA ILE A 8 -0.52 -11.31 0.23
C ILE A 8 0.92 -11.17 -0.25
N ILE A 9 1.19 -10.13 -1.03
CA ILE A 9 2.54 -9.78 -1.48
C ILE A 9 2.92 -8.48 -0.79
N ALA A 10 3.95 -8.50 0.05
CA ALA A 10 4.47 -7.34 0.74
C ALA A 10 5.99 -7.28 0.58
N TYR A 11 6.52 -6.06 0.52
CA TYR A 11 7.96 -5.81 0.50
C TYR A 11 8.44 -5.62 1.92
N ASP A 12 9.58 -6.18 2.29
CA ASP A 12 10.13 -6.11 3.64
C ASP A 12 10.63 -4.70 4.00
N GLU A 13 11.09 -3.94 3.00
CA GLU A 13 11.58 -2.56 3.16
C GLU A 13 11.35 -1.69 1.90
N HIS A 14 11.72 -0.41 1.97
CA HIS A 14 11.33 0.64 1.00
C HIS A 14 12.43 1.01 -0.03
N GLY A 15 13.58 0.37 0.02
CA GLY A 15 14.75 0.53 -0.85
C GLY A 15 15.58 1.79 -0.61
N GLY A 16 15.30 2.58 0.44
CA GLY A 16 15.91 3.90 0.63
C GLY A 16 15.37 4.98 -0.32
N PHE A 17 14.31 4.68 -1.09
CA PHE A 17 13.68 5.64 -1.99
C PHE A 17 12.84 6.66 -1.22
N PHE A 18 12.71 7.86 -1.79
CA PHE A 18 11.89 8.91 -1.18
C PHE A 18 10.41 8.52 -1.16
N ASP A 19 9.78 8.71 0.00
CA ASP A 19 8.32 8.70 0.17
C ASP A 19 7.89 10.03 0.80
N HIS A 20 6.81 10.62 0.28
CA HIS A 20 6.29 11.91 0.75
C HIS A 20 5.46 11.82 2.03
N VAL A 21 5.00 10.62 2.43
CA VAL A 21 4.17 10.43 3.62
C VAL A 21 5.07 10.16 4.81
N THR A 22 5.03 11.07 5.78
CA THR A 22 5.72 10.88 7.05
C THR A 22 5.12 9.68 7.80
N PRO A 23 5.95 8.69 8.20
CA PRO A 23 5.45 7.55 8.95
C PRO A 23 4.97 7.99 10.35
N PRO A 24 3.92 7.36 10.90
CA PRO A 24 3.53 7.58 12.28
C PRO A 24 4.66 7.22 13.24
N THR A 25 4.95 8.15 14.14
CA THR A 25 6.02 8.04 15.11
C THR A 25 5.45 7.89 16.52
N PRO A 26 5.86 6.89 17.29
CA PRO A 26 5.44 6.74 18.68
C PRO A 26 5.99 7.90 19.53
N PRO A 27 5.24 8.36 20.54
CA PRO A 27 5.78 9.26 21.56
C PRO A 27 7.04 8.68 22.22
N GLU A 28 7.91 9.56 22.71
CA GLU A 28 9.10 9.16 23.45
C GLU A 28 8.73 8.28 24.64
N GLY A 29 9.51 7.20 24.85
CA GLY A 29 9.30 6.27 25.95
C GLY A 29 8.13 5.30 25.77
N THR A 30 7.43 5.30 24.63
CA THR A 30 6.36 4.33 24.35
C THR A 30 6.88 2.88 24.51
N PRO A 31 6.31 2.06 25.42
CA PRO A 31 6.80 0.72 25.69
C PRO A 31 6.79 -0.18 24.45
N GLY A 32 7.93 -0.82 24.16
CA GLY A 32 8.12 -1.70 23.00
C GLY A 32 8.22 -0.97 21.65
N GLU A 33 8.13 0.35 21.63
CA GLU A 33 8.16 1.18 20.42
C GLU A 33 9.26 2.23 20.43
N TRP A 34 10.03 2.29 21.51
CA TRP A 34 11.13 3.23 21.71
C TRP A 34 12.33 2.49 22.27
N ILE A 35 13.53 2.83 21.82
CA ILE A 35 14.77 2.22 22.34
C ILE A 35 14.98 2.69 23.79
N PRO A 36 14.84 1.81 24.80
CA PRO A 36 14.85 2.24 26.19
C PRO A 36 16.28 2.56 26.64
N PRO A 37 16.46 3.44 27.65
CA PRO A 37 17.78 3.85 28.17
C PRO A 37 18.61 2.66 28.70
N THR A 38 17.94 1.56 29.05
CA THR A 38 18.57 0.31 29.54
C THR A 38 19.33 -0.45 28.46
N VAL A 39 19.08 -0.21 27.17
CA VAL A 39 19.84 -0.82 26.08
C VAL A 39 21.14 -0.05 25.88
N ASP A 40 22.28 -0.73 25.99
CA ASP A 40 23.60 -0.20 25.64
C ASP A 40 23.76 -0.14 24.11
N ILE A 41 23.36 0.99 23.53
CA ILE A 41 23.44 1.23 22.09
C ILE A 41 24.88 1.38 21.58
N ASN A 42 25.83 1.70 22.47
CA ASN A 42 27.23 1.88 22.10
C ASN A 42 27.96 0.55 21.92
N ARG A 43 27.32 -0.58 22.26
CA ARG A 43 27.83 -1.92 21.96
C ARG A 43 27.84 -2.25 20.47
N VAL A 44 27.07 -1.53 19.65
CA VAL A 44 27.02 -1.71 18.20
C VAL A 44 27.82 -0.60 17.53
N ASP A 45 28.96 -0.96 16.94
CA ASP A 45 29.79 -0.02 16.19
C ASP A 45 28.98 0.66 15.08
N GLY A 46 29.04 1.99 15.03
CA GLY A 46 28.29 2.81 14.06
C GLY A 46 26.89 3.26 14.50
N SER A 47 26.43 2.91 15.70
CA SER A 47 25.11 3.34 16.20
C SER A 47 25.00 4.85 16.48
N GLY A 48 26.12 5.54 16.67
CA GLY A 48 26.18 6.97 16.93
C GLY A 48 25.48 7.42 18.22
N GLY A 49 25.12 6.50 19.12
CA GLY A 49 24.33 6.80 20.30
C GLY A 49 22.89 7.26 20.01
N ILE A 50 22.41 7.12 18.77
CA ILE A 50 21.13 7.66 18.33
C ILE A 50 20.00 6.83 18.93
N ARG A 51 19.29 7.42 19.90
CA ARG A 51 18.08 6.85 20.47
C ARG A 51 16.86 7.39 19.74
N GLY A 52 15.85 6.54 19.58
CA GLY A 52 14.69 6.98 18.86
C GLY A 52 13.52 6.00 18.85
N PRO A 53 12.46 6.41 18.15
CA PRO A 53 11.32 5.57 17.89
C PRO A 53 11.75 4.38 17.04
N ILE A 54 11.28 3.19 17.40
CA ILE A 54 11.30 2.02 16.51
C ILE A 54 10.16 2.20 15.49
N GLY A 55 8.97 2.55 15.97
CA GLY A 55 7.86 3.10 15.19
C GLY A 55 7.47 2.34 13.92
N LEU A 56 6.79 3.01 13.00
CA LEU A 56 6.60 2.50 11.64
C LEU A 56 7.74 3.00 10.74
N GLY A 57 8.05 2.22 9.71
CA GLY A 57 8.94 2.64 8.64
C GLY A 57 8.21 3.37 7.51
N TYR A 58 8.95 3.74 6.48
CA TYR A 58 8.40 4.25 5.23
C TYR A 58 7.43 3.26 4.59
N ARG A 59 6.52 3.78 3.75
CA ARG A 59 5.54 2.93 3.09
C ARG A 59 6.22 1.98 2.13
N VAL A 60 5.66 0.79 2.06
CA VAL A 60 6.01 -0.25 1.10
C VAL A 60 4.75 -0.67 0.34
N PRO A 61 4.88 -1.11 -0.92
CA PRO A 61 3.74 -1.68 -1.63
C PRO A 61 3.23 -2.94 -0.91
N CYS A 62 1.91 -3.13 -0.91
CA CYS A 62 1.27 -4.35 -0.44
C CYS A 62 0.09 -4.68 -1.35
N PHE A 63 0.00 -5.94 -1.77
CA PHE A 63 -1.08 -6.44 -2.61
C PHE A 63 -1.83 -7.55 -1.89
N VAL A 64 -3.16 -7.46 -1.87
CA VAL A 64 -4.06 -8.50 -1.37
C VAL A 64 -4.88 -9.07 -2.54
N ILE A 65 -4.54 -10.28 -2.95
CA ILE A 65 -5.09 -10.93 -4.14
C ILE A 65 -5.95 -12.11 -3.68
N SER A 66 -7.27 -11.99 -3.83
CA SER A 66 -8.24 -12.98 -3.37
C SER A 66 -9.56 -12.89 -4.15
N PRO A 67 -10.34 -13.99 -4.26
CA PRO A 67 -11.74 -13.93 -4.66
C PRO A 67 -12.59 -12.96 -3.83
N TYR A 68 -12.18 -12.68 -2.59
CA TYR A 68 -12.81 -11.75 -1.66
C TYR A 68 -12.30 -10.30 -1.78
N SER A 69 -11.26 -10.04 -2.57
CA SER A 69 -10.78 -8.67 -2.84
C SER A 69 -11.10 -8.20 -4.27
N ARG A 70 -12.00 -8.93 -4.96
CA ARG A 70 -12.46 -8.58 -6.32
C ARG A 70 -13.15 -7.22 -6.36
N GLY A 71 -12.70 -6.38 -7.28
CA GLY A 71 -13.29 -5.08 -7.57
C GLY A 71 -12.23 -4.05 -7.94
N GLY A 72 -12.67 -2.82 -8.22
CA GLY A 72 -11.83 -1.63 -8.26
C GLY A 72 -11.91 -0.86 -6.95
N LEU A 73 -11.90 -1.57 -5.81
CA LEU A 73 -12.06 -0.99 -4.48
C LEU A 73 -10.70 -0.64 -3.89
N LEU A 74 -10.66 0.31 -2.97
CA LEU A 74 -9.42 0.75 -2.33
C LEU A 74 -9.57 0.78 -0.81
N ALA A 75 -8.72 0.02 -0.12
CA ALA A 75 -8.55 0.13 1.32
C ALA A 75 -7.56 1.27 1.63
N HIS A 76 -8.02 2.29 2.35
CA HIS A 76 -7.23 3.47 2.69
C HIS A 76 -6.69 3.45 4.12
N GLU A 77 -7.05 2.42 4.88
CA GLU A 77 -6.57 2.23 6.24
C GLU A 77 -5.05 2.03 6.24
N ARG A 78 -4.42 2.43 7.35
CA ARG A 78 -2.99 2.26 7.53
C ARG A 78 -2.68 0.83 7.93
N PHE A 79 -1.91 0.13 7.12
CA PHE A 79 -1.38 -1.19 7.45
C PHE A 79 0.14 -1.16 7.62
N ASN A 80 0.66 -2.15 8.32
CA ASN A 80 2.07 -2.48 8.35
C ASN A 80 2.25 -4.01 8.33
N HIS A 81 3.48 -4.49 8.47
CA HIS A 81 3.76 -5.94 8.54
C HIS A 81 2.98 -6.67 9.64
N THR A 82 2.76 -6.02 10.79
CA THR A 82 2.00 -6.64 11.88
C THR A 82 0.49 -6.75 11.59
N SER A 83 -0.05 -5.98 10.64
CA SER A 83 -1.44 -6.14 10.18
C SER A 83 -1.71 -7.54 9.61
N GLN A 84 -0.69 -8.21 9.05
CA GLN A 84 -0.81 -9.60 8.60
C GLN A 84 -1.00 -10.56 9.77
N LEU A 85 -0.29 -10.32 10.88
CA LEU A 85 -0.47 -11.09 12.12
C LEU A 85 -1.86 -10.85 12.73
N GLN A 86 -2.31 -9.59 12.72
CA GLN A 86 -3.66 -9.24 13.16
C GLN A 86 -4.73 -9.93 12.30
N LEU A 87 -4.57 -9.98 10.98
CA LEU A 87 -5.48 -10.69 10.08
C LEU A 87 -5.58 -12.18 10.43
N ILE A 88 -4.43 -12.84 10.61
CA ILE A 88 -4.38 -14.25 11.02
C ILE A 88 -5.08 -14.42 12.38
N GLY A 89 -4.79 -13.54 13.34
CA GLY A 89 -5.39 -13.58 14.66
C GLY A 89 -6.91 -13.40 14.63
N LYS A 90 -7.42 -12.44 13.85
CA LYS A 90 -8.85 -12.21 13.63
C LYS A 90 -9.52 -13.38 12.92
N ARG A 91 -8.87 -13.94 11.90
CA ARG A 91 -9.45 -15.02 11.08
C ARG A 91 -9.50 -16.36 11.80
N PHE A 92 -8.48 -16.68 12.58
CA PHE A 92 -8.30 -18.01 13.17
C PHE A 92 -8.40 -18.03 14.70
N GLY A 93 -8.61 -16.89 15.35
CA GLY A 93 -8.70 -16.81 16.82
C GLY A 93 -7.35 -17.01 17.51
N VAL A 94 -6.24 -16.70 16.85
CA VAL A 94 -4.88 -16.87 17.40
C VAL A 94 -4.40 -15.55 18.04
N PRO A 95 -3.89 -15.56 19.28
CA PRO A 95 -3.39 -14.33 19.91
C PRO A 95 -2.08 -13.85 19.26
N VAL A 96 -1.87 -12.53 19.25
CA VAL A 96 -0.61 -11.88 18.84
C VAL A 96 0.01 -11.19 20.06
N PRO A 97 0.61 -11.94 21.00
CA PRO A 97 0.97 -11.43 22.33
C PRO A 97 2.06 -10.35 22.31
N ASN A 98 2.88 -10.31 21.26
CA ASN A 98 3.98 -9.36 21.11
C ASN A 98 3.59 -8.11 20.30
N LEU A 99 2.33 -7.97 19.90
CA LEU A 99 1.86 -6.74 19.30
C LEU A 99 1.67 -5.69 20.38
N THR A 100 2.42 -4.59 20.30
CA THR A 100 2.34 -3.52 21.29
C THR A 100 0.97 -2.81 21.22
N PRO A 101 0.47 -2.27 22.35
CA PRO A 101 -0.78 -1.51 22.35
C PRO A 101 -0.75 -0.28 21.43
N TRP A 102 0.40 0.39 21.33
CA TRP A 102 0.55 1.54 20.44
C TRP A 102 0.49 1.12 18.97
N ARG A 103 1.17 0.05 18.57
CA ARG A 103 1.14 -0.40 17.17
C ARG A 103 -0.26 -0.86 16.76
N ALA A 104 -0.95 -1.58 17.65
CA ALA A 104 -2.34 -1.98 17.44
C ALA A 104 -3.32 -0.80 17.34
N SER A 105 -3.01 0.36 17.94
CA SER A 105 -3.89 1.53 17.88
C SER A 105 -3.68 2.39 16.63
N VAL A 106 -2.54 2.27 15.96
CA VAL A 106 -2.20 3.08 14.77
C VAL A 106 -2.25 2.31 13.45
N THR A 107 -2.30 0.97 13.48
CA THR A 107 -2.43 0.12 12.29
C THR A 107 -3.65 -0.80 12.33
N GLY A 108 -4.28 -0.95 11.17
CA GLY A 108 -5.43 -1.82 10.97
C GLY A 108 -5.08 -3.31 10.96
N ASP A 109 -6.12 -4.14 11.05
CA ASP A 109 -6.01 -5.60 11.05
C ASP A 109 -6.09 -6.24 9.64
N MET A 110 -6.13 -5.41 8.59
CA MET A 110 -6.20 -5.80 7.17
C MET A 110 -7.50 -6.50 6.75
N THR A 111 -8.49 -6.62 7.63
CA THR A 111 -9.80 -7.19 7.26
C THR A 111 -10.56 -6.30 6.27
N SER A 112 -10.36 -4.97 6.36
CA SER A 112 -10.89 -3.97 5.43
C SER A 112 -10.34 -4.07 4.01
N ALA A 113 -9.35 -4.93 3.75
CA ALA A 113 -8.88 -5.26 2.41
C ALA A 113 -9.77 -6.29 1.67
N PHE A 114 -10.78 -6.86 2.35
CA PHE A 114 -11.69 -7.85 1.81
C PHE A 114 -13.13 -7.33 1.78
N ASN A 115 -13.92 -7.83 0.84
CA ASN A 115 -15.33 -7.54 0.67
C ASN A 115 -16.16 -8.80 0.95
N PHE A 116 -16.43 -9.07 2.22
CA PHE A 116 -17.21 -10.24 2.64
C PHE A 116 -18.72 -10.07 2.51
N ALA A 117 -19.22 -8.86 2.20
CA ALA A 117 -20.65 -8.60 1.98
C ALA A 117 -21.19 -9.22 0.69
N VAL A 118 -20.33 -9.70 -0.20
CA VAL A 118 -20.70 -10.38 -1.45
C VAL A 118 -20.01 -11.75 -1.55
N PRO A 119 -20.62 -12.73 -2.23
CA PRO A 119 -19.98 -14.02 -2.47
C PRO A 119 -18.61 -13.86 -3.18
N PRO A 120 -17.62 -14.71 -2.88
CA PRO A 120 -16.32 -14.65 -3.53
C PRO A 120 -16.47 -14.84 -5.04
N ASN A 121 -15.65 -14.12 -5.81
CA ASN A 121 -15.60 -14.31 -7.26
C ASN A 121 -14.26 -14.96 -7.67
N PRO A 122 -14.21 -16.29 -7.81
CA PRO A 122 -12.98 -17.02 -8.12
C PRO A 122 -12.66 -17.07 -9.61
N SER A 123 -13.46 -16.42 -10.48
CA SER A 123 -13.18 -16.46 -11.91
C SER A 123 -11.80 -15.86 -12.22
N PRO A 124 -11.12 -16.30 -13.29
CA PRO A 124 -9.91 -15.63 -13.76
C PRO A 124 -10.21 -14.16 -14.08
N PRO A 125 -9.33 -13.20 -13.70
CA PRO A 125 -9.49 -11.82 -14.13
C PRO A 125 -9.37 -11.74 -15.64
N ASN A 126 -10.19 -10.89 -16.26
CA ASN A 126 -9.98 -10.58 -17.67
C ASN A 126 -8.73 -9.69 -17.78
N LEU A 127 -7.67 -10.24 -18.39
CA LEU A 127 -6.42 -9.54 -18.67
C LEU A 127 -6.29 -9.15 -20.15
N ASP A 128 -7.40 -9.19 -20.89
CA ASP A 128 -7.46 -8.64 -22.24
C ASP A 128 -6.85 -7.25 -22.21
N HIS A 129 -5.96 -7.00 -23.17
CA HIS A 129 -5.30 -5.71 -23.28
C HIS A 129 -6.37 -4.61 -23.28
N PRO A 130 -6.12 -3.47 -22.60
CA PRO A 130 -6.99 -2.31 -22.77
C PRO A 130 -7.14 -2.14 -24.29
N ALA A 131 -8.37 -2.27 -24.80
CA ALA A 131 -8.64 -2.24 -26.22
C ALA A 131 -7.87 -1.07 -26.77
N LYS A 132 -6.95 -1.30 -27.73
CA LYS A 132 -6.04 -0.28 -28.27
C LYS A 132 -6.85 0.98 -28.56
N GLN A 133 -6.91 1.89 -27.60
CA GLN A 133 -7.72 3.09 -27.75
C GLN A 133 -6.90 3.98 -28.65
N LEU A 134 -7.51 4.25 -29.81
CA LEU A 134 -7.05 5.01 -30.98
C LEU A 134 -6.40 4.14 -32.08
N PRO A 135 -7.01 4.07 -33.28
CA PRO A 135 -6.32 3.58 -34.46
C PRO A 135 -5.08 4.46 -34.66
N LYS A 136 -3.90 3.84 -34.80
CA LYS A 136 -2.64 4.54 -35.16
C LYS A 136 -2.86 5.58 -36.27
N LEU A 137 -3.75 5.29 -37.22
CA LEU A 137 -4.13 6.17 -38.34
C LEU A 137 -4.61 7.58 -37.95
N ILE A 138 -5.38 7.75 -36.86
CA ILE A 138 -5.90 9.09 -36.48
C ILE A 138 -4.78 9.98 -35.94
N ASN A 139 -3.77 9.40 -35.28
CA ASN A 139 -2.60 10.14 -34.79
C ASN A 139 -1.50 10.27 -35.85
N CYS A 140 -1.45 9.41 -36.87
CA CYS A 140 -0.42 9.48 -37.92
C CYS A 140 -0.47 10.81 -38.69
N VAL A 141 -1.65 11.34 -39.02
CA VAL A 141 -1.78 12.58 -39.81
C VAL A 141 -1.36 13.82 -39.01
N PRO A 142 -1.83 14.05 -37.78
CA PRO A 142 -1.32 15.14 -36.94
C PRO A 142 0.18 15.02 -36.63
N ASN A 143 0.68 13.80 -36.37
CA ASN A 143 2.10 13.58 -36.10
C ASN A 143 2.96 13.89 -37.32
N ALA A 144 2.49 13.58 -38.53
CA ALA A 144 3.14 13.96 -39.77
C ALA A 144 3.24 15.47 -39.96
N VAL A 145 2.13 16.18 -39.73
CA VAL A 145 2.10 17.64 -39.84
C VAL A 145 3.01 18.30 -38.79
N LEU A 146 3.12 17.71 -37.60
CA LEU A 146 3.92 18.25 -36.48
C LEU A 146 5.37 17.74 -36.45
N GLY A 147 5.82 16.95 -37.43
CA GLY A 147 7.21 16.47 -37.52
C GLY A 147 7.56 15.28 -36.62
N PHE A 148 6.56 14.61 -36.04
CA PHE A 148 6.70 13.44 -35.17
C PHE A 148 6.41 12.11 -35.91
N LEU A 149 6.73 12.00 -37.20
CA LEU A 149 6.63 10.71 -37.92
C LEU A 149 7.62 9.73 -37.28
N ASN A 150 7.08 8.77 -36.51
CA ASN A 150 7.78 7.78 -35.67
C ASN A 150 8.08 8.18 -34.23
N GLU A 151 7.75 9.40 -33.83
CA GLU A 151 7.76 9.85 -32.43
C GLU A 151 6.30 9.92 -31.94
N GLY A 152 6.02 9.46 -30.73
CA GLY A 152 4.73 9.79 -30.11
C GLY A 152 4.64 11.30 -29.95
N LEU A 153 3.43 11.90 -30.01
CA LEU A 153 3.32 13.29 -29.58
C LEU A 153 3.84 13.36 -28.14
N PRO A 154 4.81 14.24 -27.85
CA PRO A 154 5.31 14.38 -26.50
C PRO A 154 4.13 14.68 -25.59
N TYR A 155 4.03 13.94 -24.48
CA TYR A 155 2.99 14.17 -23.50
C TYR A 155 3.00 15.65 -23.11
N ARG A 156 1.91 16.36 -23.37
CA ARG A 156 1.83 17.79 -23.08
C ARG A 156 1.81 17.97 -21.57
N VAL A 157 2.96 18.32 -21.01
CA VAL A 157 3.06 18.65 -19.58
C VAL A 157 2.14 19.85 -19.33
N PRO A 158 1.14 19.74 -18.43
CA PRO A 158 0.27 20.86 -18.10
C PRO A 158 1.11 22.05 -17.63
N TYR A 159 0.84 23.24 -18.20
CA TYR A 159 1.44 24.50 -17.78
C TYR A 159 0.33 25.48 -17.38
N PRO A 160 0.41 26.11 -16.19
CA PRO A 160 1.47 25.96 -15.20
C PRO A 160 1.45 24.56 -14.55
N GLN A 161 2.64 24.03 -14.25
CA GLN A 161 2.76 22.86 -13.37
C GLN A 161 2.27 23.28 -11.98
N THR A 162 1.24 22.60 -11.49
CA THR A 162 0.79 22.73 -10.11
C THR A 162 1.07 21.44 -9.37
N THR A 163 1.28 21.53 -8.07
CA THR A 163 1.39 20.32 -7.23
C THR A 163 0.11 19.49 -7.37
N PRO A 164 0.23 18.15 -7.44
CA PRO A 164 -0.95 17.29 -7.48
C PRO A 164 -1.76 17.50 -6.22
N THR A 165 -3.07 17.69 -6.37
CA THR A 165 -4.00 17.76 -5.24
C THR A 165 -4.46 16.36 -4.91
N GLN A 166 -4.35 15.95 -3.64
CA GLN A 166 -4.91 14.69 -3.19
C GLN A 166 -6.44 14.77 -3.29
N GLU A 167 -7.06 13.77 -3.93
CA GLU A 167 -8.51 13.71 -4.06
C GLU A 167 -9.15 13.65 -2.65
N SER A 168 -10.21 14.44 -2.44
CA SER A 168 -10.87 14.59 -1.13
C SER A 168 -11.80 13.43 -0.76
N GLY A 169 -12.02 12.50 -1.68
CA GLY A 169 -12.81 11.29 -1.48
C GLY A 169 -12.25 10.17 -2.35
N PRO A 170 -12.54 8.91 -2.03
CA PRO A 170 -12.04 7.82 -2.83
C PRO A 170 -12.82 7.81 -4.14
N VAL A 171 -12.15 8.04 -5.27
CA VAL A 171 -12.74 7.87 -6.62
C VAL A 171 -13.23 6.43 -6.85
N ARG A 172 -12.82 5.51 -5.98
CA ARG A 172 -13.15 4.09 -5.96
C ARG A 172 -13.89 3.74 -4.67
N GLY A 173 -14.81 2.79 -4.73
CA GLY A 173 -15.50 2.31 -3.53
C GLY A 173 -14.54 1.71 -2.48
N VAL A 174 -14.98 1.60 -1.24
CA VAL A 174 -14.24 0.90 -0.18
C VAL A 174 -14.76 -0.54 -0.04
N PRO A 175 -13.90 -1.54 0.27
CA PRO A 175 -14.37 -2.87 0.63
C PRO A 175 -15.25 -2.82 1.89
N SER A 176 -16.21 -3.75 2.02
CA SER A 176 -17.06 -3.83 3.21
C SER A 176 -16.27 -4.11 4.49
N GLY A 177 -15.09 -4.73 4.36
CA GLY A 177 -14.35 -5.28 5.47
C GLY A 177 -15.04 -6.52 6.04
N ILE A 178 -15.11 -6.57 7.36
CA ILE A 178 -15.55 -7.71 8.16
C ILE A 178 -17.03 -8.06 7.90
N CYS A 179 -17.35 -9.35 7.94
CA CYS A 179 -18.71 -9.89 8.00
C CYS A 179 -19.31 -9.84 9.41
#